data_AF-A4RRI3-F1
#
_entry.id   AF-A4RRI3-F1
#
_cell.length_a   1.000
_cell.length_b   1.000
_cell.length_c   1.000
_cell.angle_alpha   90.00
_cell.angle_beta   90.00
_cell.angle_gamma   90.00
#
_symmetry.space_group_name_H-M   'P 1'
#
loop_
_entity.id
_entity.type
_entity.pdbx_description
1 polymer ?
#
loop_
_entity_poly.entity_id
_entity_poly.type
_entity_poly.pdbx_seq_one_letter_code
_entity_poly.pdbx_strand_id
1 'polypeptide(L)'
;MVSYLISLGLKTADLEKVVVNCAELLNRPVPRVITRVEYLQSELGLEKKNLRQIVNKDPRILLQRNRHSIPRCRYLTKIGVPQEKLADVLGKQPSILHLSVQKGLMPRVQYLKQEVGILAEDIPLLIQRSPAVLTFSIENQIQPRVEFLRDLGISKDNVVKMITRHPQMLHYSFENLEEKLRFLGEIGMNDSETALTVTRLSQFFSLSVEDSLRPKFKYLTNELGGSKDTCVKYPAYFSLSLDQRIRPRHTFLEQFDLAPDPFPMKLLSVKDEDFVVRASKSIAEFEAYKEEMVPIFAAQTAREKTLREVSNSAEQQRMLLERKRIEFIRTTHEETVRKREYSERVAKARQSLRLLKGRSQHRSR
;
A
#
# COMPACT_ATOMS: atom_id res chain seq x y z
N MET A 1 -10.57 -27.19 -24.49
CA MET A 1 -9.72 -26.26 -23.71
C MET A 1 -9.97 -26.37 -22.22
N VAL A 2 -11.20 -26.16 -21.75
CA VAL A 2 -11.55 -26.17 -20.31
C VAL A 2 -11.03 -27.42 -19.58
N SER A 3 -11.31 -28.63 -20.08
CA SER A 3 -10.83 -29.87 -19.46
C SER A 3 -9.30 -29.95 -19.34
N TYR A 4 -8.58 -29.38 -20.31
CA TYR A 4 -7.12 -29.31 -20.26
C TYR A 4 -6.62 -28.32 -19.20
N LEU A 5 -7.25 -27.15 -19.09
CA LEU A 5 -6.91 -26.20 -18.02
C LEU A 5 -7.18 -26.80 -16.62
N ILE A 6 -8.26 -27.58 -16.46
CA ILE A 6 -8.53 -28.32 -15.23
C ILE A 6 -7.44 -29.37 -14.95
N SER A 7 -6.97 -30.08 -15.98
CA SER A 7 -5.86 -31.05 -15.79
C SER A 7 -4.53 -30.40 -15.38
N LEU A 8 -4.37 -29.09 -15.59
CA LEU A 8 -3.24 -28.30 -15.06
C LEU A 8 -3.43 -27.83 -13.61
N GLY A 9 -4.56 -28.19 -12.98
CA GLY A 9 -4.89 -27.85 -11.60
C GLY A 9 -5.64 -26.53 -11.43
N LEU A 10 -6.13 -25.91 -12.51
CA LEU A 10 -7.01 -24.74 -12.40
C LEU A 10 -8.38 -25.16 -11.84
N LYS A 11 -8.86 -24.41 -10.85
CA LYS A 11 -10.18 -24.57 -10.24
C LYS A 11 -11.22 -23.74 -11.01
N THR A 12 -12.50 -23.97 -10.76
CA THR A 12 -13.62 -23.21 -11.36
C THR A 12 -13.43 -21.70 -11.24
N ALA A 13 -13.11 -21.20 -10.04
CA ALA A 13 -12.83 -19.77 -9.82
C ALA A 13 -11.63 -19.24 -10.62
N ASP A 14 -10.63 -20.08 -10.92
CA ASP A 14 -9.51 -19.69 -11.77
C ASP A 14 -10.00 -19.55 -13.24
N LEU A 15 -10.86 -20.47 -13.69
CA LEU A 15 -11.42 -20.48 -15.05
C LEU A 15 -12.37 -19.30 -15.28
N GLU A 16 -13.17 -18.92 -14.29
CA GLU A 16 -14.01 -17.71 -14.36
C GLU A 16 -13.17 -16.47 -14.65
N LYS A 17 -12.03 -16.31 -13.97
CA LYS A 17 -11.09 -15.22 -14.26
C LYS A 17 -10.50 -15.31 -15.66
N VAL A 18 -10.23 -16.52 -16.15
CA VAL A 18 -9.75 -16.73 -17.53
C VAL A 18 -10.81 -16.28 -18.53
N VAL A 19 -12.09 -16.63 -18.32
CA VAL A 19 -13.21 -16.20 -19.18
C VAL A 19 -13.29 -14.68 -19.21
N VAL A 20 -13.27 -14.03 -18.04
CA VAL A 20 -13.42 -12.57 -17.92
C VAL A 20 -12.23 -11.82 -18.53
N ASN A 21 -11.00 -12.26 -18.23
CA ASN A 21 -9.80 -11.49 -18.57
C ASN A 21 -9.10 -11.95 -19.85
N CYS A 22 -9.49 -13.11 -20.40
CA CYS A 22 -8.77 -13.77 -21.50
C CYS A 22 -9.63 -14.82 -22.24
N ALA A 23 -10.88 -14.49 -22.59
CA ALA A 23 -11.81 -15.40 -23.27
C ALA A 23 -11.21 -16.06 -24.54
N GLU A 24 -10.34 -15.35 -25.26
CA GLU A 24 -9.67 -15.87 -26.47
C GLU A 24 -8.85 -17.15 -26.23
N LEU A 25 -8.39 -17.40 -24.99
CA LEU A 25 -7.68 -18.63 -24.64
C LEU A 25 -8.56 -19.86 -24.81
N LEU A 26 -9.87 -19.74 -24.57
CA LEU A 26 -10.82 -20.84 -24.71
C LEU A 26 -10.97 -21.31 -26.16
N ASN A 27 -10.75 -20.40 -27.11
CA ASN A 27 -10.83 -20.64 -28.54
C ASN A 27 -9.48 -21.07 -29.14
N ARG A 28 -8.42 -21.16 -28.33
CA ARG A 28 -7.08 -21.53 -28.82
C ARG A 28 -6.99 -23.05 -29.07
N PRO A 29 -6.31 -23.50 -30.14
CA PRO A 29 -6.05 -24.92 -30.32
C PRO A 29 -5.27 -25.49 -29.12
N VAL A 30 -5.81 -26.53 -28.49
CA VAL A 30 -5.22 -27.17 -27.29
C VAL A 30 -3.75 -27.57 -27.52
N PRO A 31 -3.33 -28.15 -28.66
CA PRO A 31 -1.92 -28.48 -28.89
C PRO A 31 -0.96 -27.28 -28.79
N ARG A 32 -1.40 -26.08 -29.21
CA ARG A 32 -0.57 -24.87 -29.09
C ARG A 32 -0.39 -24.44 -27.64
N VAL A 33 -1.41 -24.64 -26.81
CA VAL A 33 -1.35 -24.34 -25.38
C VAL A 33 -0.50 -25.40 -24.67
N ILE A 34 -0.59 -26.68 -25.08
CA ILE A 34 0.29 -27.75 -24.58
C ILE A 34 1.76 -27.40 -24.79
N THR A 35 2.19 -27.10 -26.01
CA THR A 35 3.59 -26.72 -26.29
C THR A 35 4.05 -25.50 -25.48
N ARG A 36 3.13 -24.58 -25.19
CA ARG A 36 3.44 -23.43 -24.34
C ARG A 36 3.63 -23.85 -22.88
N VAL A 37 2.73 -24.66 -22.36
CA VAL A 37 2.79 -25.18 -20.98
C VAL A 37 4.02 -26.04 -20.77
N GLU A 38 4.34 -26.95 -21.70
CA GLU A 38 5.56 -27.77 -21.68
C GLU A 38 6.81 -26.91 -21.57
N TYR A 39 6.92 -25.84 -22.36
CA TYR A 39 8.03 -24.89 -22.23
C TYR A 39 8.08 -24.22 -20.85
N LEU A 40 6.94 -23.74 -20.33
CA LEU A 40 6.89 -23.12 -19.00
C LEU A 40 7.33 -24.11 -17.91
N GLN A 41 6.95 -25.38 -18.02
CA GLN A 41 7.29 -26.42 -17.05
C GLN A 41 8.76 -26.87 -17.19
N SER A 42 9.14 -27.37 -18.37
CA SER A 42 10.44 -28.01 -18.60
C SER A 42 11.59 -27.02 -18.68
N GLU A 43 11.40 -25.86 -19.31
CA GLU A 43 12.50 -24.90 -19.53
C GLU A 43 12.59 -23.84 -18.43
N LEU A 44 11.45 -23.45 -17.86
CA LEU A 44 11.42 -22.40 -16.82
C LEU A 44 11.18 -22.94 -15.40
N GLY A 45 10.92 -24.24 -15.23
CA GLY A 45 10.68 -24.84 -13.91
C GLY A 45 9.37 -24.41 -13.27
N LEU A 46 8.38 -23.94 -14.04
CA LEU A 46 7.06 -23.55 -13.51
C LEU A 46 6.20 -24.80 -13.31
N GLU A 47 6.43 -25.53 -12.23
CA GLU A 47 5.64 -26.72 -11.90
C GLU A 47 4.28 -26.38 -11.29
N LYS A 48 3.35 -27.36 -11.32
CA LYS A 48 1.95 -27.35 -10.85
C LYS A 48 1.50 -26.06 -10.12
N LYS A 49 1.97 -25.83 -8.89
CA LYS A 49 1.56 -24.68 -8.06
C LYS A 49 1.95 -23.33 -8.68
N ASN A 50 3.19 -23.21 -9.15
CA ASN A 50 3.70 -21.99 -9.78
C ASN A 50 3.03 -21.76 -11.14
N LEU A 51 2.76 -22.81 -11.91
CA LEU A 51 2.01 -22.73 -13.17
C LEU A 51 0.58 -22.21 -12.94
N ARG A 52 -0.14 -22.77 -11.96
CA ARG A 52 -1.48 -22.29 -11.61
C ARG A 52 -1.43 -20.83 -11.15
N GLN A 53 -0.44 -20.45 -10.34
CA GLN A 53 -0.28 -19.08 -9.85
C GLN A 53 -0.04 -18.08 -10.98
N ILE A 54 0.87 -18.38 -11.92
CA ILE A 54 1.17 -17.50 -13.05
C ILE A 54 -0.05 -17.34 -13.97
N VAL A 55 -0.79 -18.42 -14.23
CA VAL A 55 -1.99 -18.38 -15.07
C VAL A 55 -3.13 -17.60 -14.38
N ASN A 56 -3.31 -17.75 -13.06
CA ASN A 56 -4.33 -16.98 -12.33
C ASN A 56 -4.02 -15.48 -12.33
N LYS A 57 -2.74 -15.09 -12.18
CA LYS A 57 -2.32 -13.70 -12.26
C LYS A 57 -2.41 -13.13 -13.68
N ASP A 58 -2.08 -13.93 -14.68
CA ASP A 58 -1.99 -13.48 -16.06
C ASP A 58 -2.24 -14.63 -17.06
N PRO A 59 -3.51 -14.90 -17.42
CA PRO A 59 -3.86 -15.97 -18.36
C PRO A 59 -3.25 -15.81 -19.76
N ARG A 60 -2.97 -14.56 -20.16
CA ARG A 60 -2.41 -14.24 -21.50
C ARG A 60 -1.02 -14.84 -21.71
N ILE A 61 -0.36 -15.28 -20.64
CA ILE A 61 0.92 -15.97 -20.74
C ILE A 61 0.85 -17.27 -21.55
N LEU A 62 -0.32 -17.93 -21.56
CA LEU A 62 -0.57 -19.15 -22.32
C LEU A 62 -0.78 -18.90 -23.81
N LEU A 63 -0.99 -17.64 -24.21
CA LEU A 63 -1.14 -17.23 -25.61
C LEU A 63 0.18 -16.85 -26.26
N GLN A 64 1.22 -16.62 -25.45
CA GLN A 64 2.52 -16.21 -25.95
C GLN A 64 3.24 -17.34 -26.69
N ARG A 65 4.09 -16.95 -27.65
CA ARG A 65 5.02 -17.86 -28.31
C ARG A 65 6.33 -17.94 -27.53
N ASN A 66 6.90 -19.14 -27.41
CA ASN A 66 8.15 -19.39 -26.67
C ASN A 66 9.31 -18.51 -27.16
N ARG A 67 9.39 -18.24 -28.48
CA ARG A 67 10.39 -17.33 -29.08
C ARG A 67 10.41 -15.91 -28.48
N HIS A 68 9.31 -15.47 -27.86
CA HIS A 68 9.26 -14.18 -27.16
C HIS A 68 9.75 -14.32 -25.71
N SER A 69 9.44 -15.41 -25.01
CA SER A 69 9.89 -15.59 -23.61
C SER A 69 11.39 -15.84 -23.51
N ILE A 70 11.97 -16.61 -24.45
CA ILE A 70 13.40 -17.00 -24.42
C ILE A 70 14.34 -15.79 -24.28
N PRO A 71 14.27 -14.73 -25.11
CA PRO A 71 15.15 -13.57 -24.95
C PRO A 71 15.04 -12.86 -23.60
N ARG A 72 13.85 -12.87 -22.99
CA ARG A 72 13.60 -12.21 -21.70
C ARG A 72 14.20 -13.00 -20.56
N CYS A 73 14.03 -14.32 -20.55
CA CYS A 73 14.68 -15.20 -19.59
C CYS A 73 16.21 -15.15 -19.73
N ARG A 74 16.73 -15.19 -20.96
CA ARG A 74 18.18 -15.04 -21.23
C ARG A 74 18.73 -13.68 -20.78
N TYR A 75 17.93 -12.62 -20.90
CA TYR A 75 18.32 -11.31 -20.39
C TYR A 75 18.40 -11.30 -18.86
N LEU A 76 17.40 -11.87 -18.16
CA LEU A 76 17.41 -11.99 -16.70
C LEU A 76 18.62 -12.79 -16.20
N THR A 77 18.94 -13.91 -16.85
CA THR A 77 20.13 -14.69 -16.48
C THR A 77 21.43 -13.97 -16.81
N LYS A 78 21.50 -13.27 -17.95
CA LYS A 78 22.64 -12.43 -18.33
C LYS A 78 22.93 -11.34 -17.30
N ILE A 79 21.91 -10.75 -16.69
CA ILE A 79 22.10 -9.73 -15.64
C ILE A 79 22.33 -10.33 -14.26
N GLY A 80 22.38 -11.66 -14.12
CA GLY A 80 22.79 -12.37 -12.91
C GLY A 80 21.66 -13.03 -12.12
N VAL A 81 20.41 -13.03 -12.59
CA VAL A 81 19.33 -13.80 -11.94
C VAL A 81 19.58 -15.30 -12.17
N PRO A 82 19.72 -16.13 -11.13
CA PRO A 82 19.97 -17.56 -11.33
C PRO A 82 18.83 -18.27 -12.08
N GLN A 83 19.18 -19.26 -12.91
CA GLN A 83 18.21 -19.98 -13.75
C GLN A 83 17.10 -20.62 -12.90
N GLU A 84 17.48 -21.24 -11.79
CA GLU A 84 16.59 -21.89 -10.82
C GLU A 84 15.66 -20.90 -10.09
N LYS A 85 15.96 -19.59 -10.14
CA LYS A 85 15.12 -18.53 -9.56
C LYS A 85 14.13 -17.93 -10.56
N LEU A 86 14.25 -18.22 -11.86
CA LEU A 86 13.36 -17.66 -12.87
C LEU A 86 11.89 -18.04 -12.62
N ALA A 87 11.61 -19.28 -12.21
CA ALA A 87 10.25 -19.73 -11.89
C ALA A 87 9.61 -18.85 -10.79
N ASP A 88 10.34 -18.56 -9.72
CA ASP A 88 9.87 -17.74 -8.60
C ASP A 88 9.69 -16.27 -9.02
N VAL A 89 10.68 -15.72 -9.74
CA VAL A 89 10.64 -14.35 -10.28
C VAL A 89 9.43 -14.14 -11.20
N LEU A 90 9.22 -15.05 -12.13
CA LEU A 90 8.13 -14.97 -13.10
C LEU A 90 6.77 -15.32 -12.47
N GLY A 91 6.73 -16.24 -11.50
CA GLY A 91 5.52 -16.53 -10.72
C GLY A 91 5.07 -15.35 -9.87
N LYS A 92 6.02 -14.55 -9.36
CA LYS A 92 5.76 -13.28 -8.69
C LYS A 92 5.28 -12.21 -9.67
N GLN A 93 5.96 -12.02 -10.79
CA GLN A 93 5.63 -11.00 -11.81
C GLN A 93 5.63 -11.55 -13.25
N PRO A 94 4.50 -12.13 -13.69
CA PRO A 94 4.39 -12.72 -15.03
C PRO A 94 4.56 -11.71 -16.16
N SER A 95 4.16 -10.45 -15.91
CA SER A 95 4.12 -9.42 -16.95
C SER A 95 5.49 -9.00 -17.46
N ILE A 96 6.58 -9.39 -16.79
CA ILE A 96 7.94 -9.32 -17.33
C ILE A 96 8.01 -9.98 -18.72
N LEU A 97 7.27 -11.08 -18.92
CA LEU A 97 7.22 -11.80 -20.18
C LEU A 97 6.50 -11.04 -21.31
N HIS A 98 5.79 -9.96 -21.01
CA HIS A 98 5.22 -9.07 -22.04
C HIS A 98 6.21 -7.99 -22.48
N LEU A 99 7.15 -7.59 -21.64
CA LEU A 99 8.03 -6.44 -21.89
C LEU A 99 9.11 -6.73 -22.92
N SER A 100 9.38 -5.78 -23.82
CA SER A 100 10.57 -5.86 -24.68
C SER A 100 11.84 -5.86 -23.84
N VAL A 101 12.86 -6.63 -24.23
CA VAL A 101 14.17 -6.55 -23.58
C VAL A 101 14.77 -5.16 -23.76
N GLN A 102 14.78 -4.66 -25.00
CA GLN A 102 15.47 -3.42 -25.40
C GLN A 102 14.69 -2.16 -24.99
N LYS A 103 13.36 -2.18 -25.13
CA LYS A 103 12.51 -1.02 -24.82
C LYS A 103 11.87 -1.08 -23.42
N GLY A 104 11.98 -2.22 -22.73
CA GLY A 104 11.28 -2.47 -21.48
C GLY A 104 12.23 -2.77 -20.33
N LEU A 105 12.82 -3.97 -20.33
CA LEU A 105 13.63 -4.47 -19.22
C LEU A 105 14.97 -3.74 -19.08
N MET A 106 15.67 -3.53 -20.20
CA MET A 106 17.01 -2.93 -20.21
C MET A 106 17.03 -1.48 -19.72
N PRO A 107 16.14 -0.58 -20.18
CA PRO A 107 16.10 0.79 -19.68
C PRO A 107 15.84 0.86 -18.17
N ARG A 108 15.00 -0.03 -17.63
CA ARG A 108 14.72 -0.08 -16.18
C ARG A 108 15.91 -0.53 -15.38
N VAL A 109 16.61 -1.57 -15.83
CA VAL A 109 17.86 -2.02 -15.19
C VAL A 109 18.93 -0.93 -15.27
N GLN A 110 19.06 -0.25 -16.42
CA GLN A 110 20.00 0.86 -16.58
C GLN A 110 19.68 2.02 -15.63
N TYR A 111 18.41 2.42 -15.53
CA TYR A 111 17.96 3.47 -14.61
C TYR A 111 18.27 3.12 -13.15
N LEU A 112 17.94 1.89 -12.71
CA LEU A 112 18.26 1.41 -11.36
C LEU A 112 19.78 1.45 -11.08
N LYS A 113 20.61 1.14 -12.08
CA LYS A 113 22.06 1.17 -11.91
C LYS A 113 22.65 2.58 -11.92
N GLN A 114 22.27 3.39 -12.92
CA GLN A 114 22.94 4.66 -13.24
C GLN A 114 22.33 5.81 -12.44
N GLU A 115 21.00 5.96 -12.48
CA GLU A 115 20.29 7.10 -11.89
C GLU A 115 20.02 6.91 -10.40
N VAL A 116 19.59 5.70 -10.02
CA VAL A 116 19.39 5.38 -8.59
C VAL A 116 20.74 5.11 -7.92
N GLY A 117 21.67 4.43 -8.61
CA GLY A 117 23.00 4.10 -8.09
C GLY A 117 23.10 2.71 -7.46
N ILE A 118 22.23 1.76 -7.82
CA ILE A 118 22.29 0.38 -7.33
C ILE A 118 23.45 -0.35 -8.01
N LEU A 119 24.29 -1.00 -7.23
CA LEU A 119 25.43 -1.77 -7.75
C LEU A 119 24.96 -2.92 -8.65
N ALA A 120 25.77 -3.27 -9.65
CA ALA A 120 25.38 -4.25 -10.66
C ALA A 120 25.12 -5.64 -10.04
N GLU A 121 25.91 -6.00 -9.04
CA GLU A 121 25.84 -7.23 -8.25
C GLU A 121 24.56 -7.32 -7.38
N ASP A 122 23.96 -6.18 -7.01
CA ASP A 122 22.75 -6.14 -6.19
C ASP A 122 21.46 -6.23 -7.02
N ILE A 123 21.53 -5.96 -8.33
CA ILE A 123 20.37 -6.00 -9.23
C ILE A 123 19.67 -7.37 -9.24
N PRO A 124 20.38 -8.51 -9.36
CA PRO A 124 19.74 -9.83 -9.27
C PRO A 124 18.98 -10.06 -7.97
N LEU A 125 19.53 -9.62 -6.84
CA LEU A 125 18.92 -9.81 -5.53
C LEU A 125 17.68 -8.93 -5.38
N LEU A 126 17.74 -7.69 -5.86
CA LEU A 126 16.59 -6.79 -5.95
C LEU A 126 15.47 -7.40 -6.80
N ILE A 127 15.79 -7.92 -7.99
CA ILE A 127 14.80 -8.54 -8.88
C ILE A 127 14.20 -9.80 -8.23
N GLN A 128 14.99 -10.64 -7.59
CA GLN A 128 14.48 -11.83 -6.87
C GLN A 128 13.53 -11.45 -5.71
N ARG A 129 13.87 -10.38 -4.98
CA ARG A 129 13.04 -9.87 -3.88
C ARG A 129 11.74 -9.26 -4.38
N SER A 130 11.79 -8.42 -5.41
CA SER A 130 10.61 -7.80 -6.02
C SER A 130 10.77 -7.68 -7.53
N PRO A 131 10.32 -8.69 -8.30
CA PRO A 131 10.39 -8.65 -9.76
C PRO A 131 9.56 -7.51 -10.37
N ALA A 132 8.59 -7.00 -9.62
CA ALA A 132 7.71 -5.91 -10.03
C ALA A 132 8.46 -4.61 -10.38
N VAL A 133 9.68 -4.40 -9.83
CA VAL A 133 10.53 -3.24 -10.18
C VAL A 133 10.86 -3.16 -11.67
N LEU A 134 10.86 -4.30 -12.38
CA LEU A 134 11.07 -4.35 -13.82
C LEU A 134 9.83 -4.02 -14.64
N THR A 135 8.70 -3.75 -13.99
CA THR A 135 7.42 -3.48 -14.65
C THR A 135 6.88 -2.08 -14.39
N PHE A 136 7.44 -1.35 -13.43
CA PHE A 136 7.04 0.03 -13.18
C PHE A 136 7.47 0.97 -14.30
N SER A 137 6.70 2.03 -14.54
CA SER A 137 7.17 3.15 -15.35
C SER A 137 8.31 3.85 -14.61
N ILE A 138 9.37 4.19 -15.33
CA ILE A 138 10.48 4.94 -14.75
C ILE A 138 9.94 6.32 -14.35
N GLU A 139 9.29 6.98 -15.30
CA GLU A 139 8.86 8.38 -15.27
C GLU A 139 7.70 8.62 -14.30
N ASN A 140 6.74 7.70 -14.25
CA ASN A 140 5.52 7.88 -13.44
C ASN A 140 5.59 7.18 -12.08
N GLN A 141 6.54 6.25 -11.89
CA GLN A 141 6.58 5.45 -10.69
C GLN A 141 7.92 5.48 -9.96
N ILE A 142 8.99 5.04 -10.60
CA ILE A 142 10.30 4.89 -9.94
C ILE A 142 10.91 6.25 -9.64
N GLN A 143 11.07 7.09 -10.66
CA GLN A 143 11.73 8.39 -10.57
C GLN A 143 11.07 9.33 -9.57
N PRO A 144 9.74 9.57 -9.62
CA PRO A 144 9.10 10.50 -8.67
C PRO A 144 9.25 10.07 -7.21
N ARG A 145 9.32 8.77 -6.93
CA ARG A 145 9.51 8.25 -5.56
C ARG A 145 10.96 8.33 -5.11
N VAL A 146 11.90 8.17 -6.03
CA VAL A 146 13.33 8.39 -5.76
C VAL A 146 13.58 9.87 -5.44
N GLU A 147 12.99 10.78 -6.23
CA GLU A 147 13.07 12.23 -6.02
C GLU A 147 12.41 12.63 -4.70
N PHE A 148 11.19 12.16 -4.43
CA PHE A 148 10.52 12.39 -3.15
C PHE A 148 11.40 12.02 -1.94
N LEU A 149 12.07 10.86 -1.96
CA LEU A 149 12.96 10.49 -0.85
C LEU A 149 14.17 11.43 -0.73
N ARG A 150 14.73 11.88 -1.86
CA ARG A 150 15.85 12.84 -1.86
C ARG A 150 15.40 14.19 -1.32
N ASP A 151 14.19 14.63 -1.64
CA ASP A 151 13.60 15.88 -1.18
C ASP A 151 13.32 15.86 0.33
N LEU A 152 13.13 14.68 0.94
CA LEU A 152 13.11 14.51 2.39
C LEU A 152 14.50 14.62 3.06
N GLY A 153 15.55 14.95 2.31
CA GLY A 153 16.92 15.05 2.81
C GLY A 153 17.62 13.69 2.98
N ILE A 154 17.07 12.61 2.42
CA ILE A 154 17.69 11.28 2.50
C ILE A 154 18.81 11.19 1.47
N SER A 155 20.02 10.84 1.92
CA SER A 155 21.19 10.71 1.04
C SER A 155 20.99 9.64 -0.04
N LYS A 156 21.68 9.82 -1.17
CA LYS A 156 21.63 8.87 -2.31
C LYS A 156 21.88 7.42 -1.87
N ASP A 157 22.89 7.19 -1.03
CA ASP A 157 23.23 5.85 -0.52
C ASP A 157 22.12 5.25 0.34
N ASN A 158 21.44 6.08 1.13
CA ASN A 158 20.33 5.63 1.95
C ASN A 158 19.09 5.34 1.08
N VAL A 159 18.83 6.13 0.04
CA VAL A 159 17.78 5.82 -0.96
C VAL A 159 18.05 4.46 -1.63
N VAL A 160 19.29 4.20 -2.04
CA VAL A 160 19.71 2.89 -2.58
C VAL A 160 19.42 1.77 -1.57
N LYS A 161 19.80 1.94 -0.30
CA LYS A 161 19.53 0.95 0.76
C LYS A 161 18.03 0.73 0.98
N MET A 162 17.22 1.79 0.97
CA MET A 162 15.76 1.69 1.14
C MET A 162 15.12 0.90 0.00
N ILE A 163 15.47 1.21 -1.26
CA ILE A 163 14.91 0.53 -2.44
C ILE A 163 15.37 -0.93 -2.53
N THR A 164 16.63 -1.21 -2.21
CA THR A 164 17.17 -2.59 -2.26
C THR A 164 16.57 -3.49 -1.17
N ARG A 165 16.32 -2.94 0.02
CA ARG A 165 15.77 -3.69 1.16
C ARG A 165 14.24 -3.78 1.11
N HIS A 166 13.54 -2.71 0.72
CA HIS A 166 12.08 -2.63 0.67
C HIS A 166 11.58 -2.07 -0.67
N PRO A 167 11.79 -2.78 -1.79
CA PRO A 167 11.39 -2.31 -3.13
C PRO A 167 9.89 -2.04 -3.28
N GLN A 168 9.06 -2.60 -2.40
CA GLN A 168 7.62 -2.33 -2.33
C GLN A 168 7.33 -0.84 -2.14
N MET A 169 8.29 -0.08 -1.60
CA MET A 169 8.15 1.36 -1.44
C MET A 169 7.87 2.11 -2.74
N LEU A 170 8.31 1.56 -3.88
CA LEU A 170 8.09 2.13 -5.21
C LEU A 170 6.63 1.98 -5.70
N HIS A 171 5.79 1.26 -4.96
CA HIS A 171 4.37 1.12 -5.27
C HIS A 171 3.46 2.03 -4.47
N TYR A 172 3.87 2.47 -3.28
CA TYR A 172 3.00 3.25 -2.41
C TYR A 172 2.60 4.55 -3.11
N SER A 173 1.34 4.96 -2.94
CA SER A 173 0.87 6.24 -3.45
C SER A 173 1.48 7.39 -2.64
N PHE A 174 1.53 8.59 -3.22
CA PHE A 174 2.08 9.74 -2.50
C PHE A 174 1.24 10.07 -1.27
N GLU A 175 -0.08 9.93 -1.37
CA GLU A 175 -1.00 10.10 -0.23
C GLU A 175 -0.64 9.15 0.91
N ASN A 176 -0.32 7.89 0.58
CA ASN A 176 0.13 6.92 1.58
C ASN A 176 1.46 7.36 2.20
N LEU A 177 2.44 7.77 1.39
CA LEU A 177 3.76 8.20 1.91
C LEU A 177 3.61 9.42 2.83
N GLU A 178 2.90 10.44 2.39
CA GLU A 178 2.65 11.68 3.12
C GLU A 178 1.87 11.46 4.41
N GLU A 179 0.87 10.57 4.43
CA GLU A 179 0.14 10.22 5.65
C GLU A 179 1.08 9.71 6.75
N LYS A 180 2.08 8.90 6.38
CA LYS A 180 3.05 8.34 7.34
C LYS A 180 4.04 9.40 7.81
N LEU A 181 4.47 10.31 6.94
CA LEU A 181 5.32 11.44 7.34
C LEU A 181 4.57 12.43 8.24
N ARG A 182 3.31 12.72 7.92
CA ARG A 182 2.44 13.58 8.75
C ARG A 182 2.28 13.02 10.15
N PHE A 183 2.04 11.71 10.27
CA PHE A 183 2.01 11.03 11.57
C PHE A 183 3.32 11.21 12.35
N LEU A 184 4.49 11.11 11.70
CA LEU A 184 5.78 11.34 12.38
C LEU A 184 5.90 12.80 12.88
N GLY A 185 5.43 13.77 12.10
CA GLY A 185 5.33 15.16 12.51
C GLY A 185 4.35 15.38 13.68
N GLU A 186 3.17 14.72 13.66
CA GLU A 186 2.16 14.78 14.73
C GLU A 186 2.72 14.30 16.08
N ILE A 187 3.60 13.29 16.07
CA ILE A 187 4.26 12.79 17.28
C ILE A 187 5.52 13.59 17.65
N GLY A 188 5.75 14.72 16.98
CA GLY A 188 6.79 15.69 17.31
C GLY A 188 8.17 15.40 16.72
N MET A 189 8.29 14.52 15.72
CA MET A 189 9.57 14.33 15.03
C MET A 189 9.84 15.49 14.06
N ASN A 190 11.07 16.01 14.09
CA ASN A 190 11.52 16.98 13.08
C ASN A 190 11.91 16.26 11.77
N ASP A 191 12.24 17.03 10.72
CA ASP A 191 12.57 16.48 9.40
C ASP A 191 13.76 15.53 9.44
N SER A 192 14.82 15.85 10.20
CA SER A 192 16.00 15.00 10.34
C SER A 192 15.68 13.69 11.07
N GLU A 193 14.88 13.74 12.13
CA GLU A 193 14.42 12.58 12.89
C GLU A 193 13.50 11.69 12.04
N THR A 194 12.64 12.30 11.25
CA THR A 194 11.74 11.65 10.30
C THR A 194 12.54 10.92 9.22
N ALA A 195 13.47 11.61 8.56
CA ALA A 195 14.35 11.03 7.55
C ALA A 195 15.16 9.85 8.11
N LEU A 196 15.71 9.99 9.32
CA LEU A 196 16.44 8.92 10.01
C LEU A 196 15.53 7.71 10.28
N THR A 197 14.31 7.94 10.76
CA THR A 197 13.34 6.91 11.12
C THR A 197 12.93 6.10 9.90
N VAL A 198 12.50 6.75 8.82
CA VAL A 198 12.04 6.05 7.60
C VAL A 198 13.21 5.39 6.83
N THR A 199 14.42 5.94 6.94
CA THR A 199 15.62 5.31 6.38
C THR A 199 15.96 4.00 7.09
N ARG A 200 15.91 3.99 8.43
CA ARG A 200 16.24 2.81 9.24
C ARG A 200 15.13 1.76 9.24
N LEU A 201 13.89 2.17 8.96
CA LEU A 201 12.71 1.30 8.88
C LEU A 201 11.90 1.59 7.62
N SER A 202 12.36 1.17 6.44
CA SER A 202 11.64 1.44 5.18
C SER A 202 10.25 0.79 5.11
N GLN A 203 10.04 -0.31 5.83
CA GLN A 203 8.72 -0.94 6.00
C GLN A 203 7.74 -0.08 6.79
N PHE A 204 8.17 1.03 7.41
CA PHE A 204 7.28 1.97 8.08
C PHE A 204 6.13 2.42 7.17
N PHE A 205 6.40 2.66 5.88
CA PHE A 205 5.39 3.04 4.89
C PHE A 205 4.33 1.98 4.60
N SER A 206 4.56 0.72 5.00
CA SER A 206 3.58 -0.37 4.86
C SER A 206 2.62 -0.48 6.05
N LEU A 207 2.90 0.22 7.14
CA LEU A 207 2.13 0.12 8.39
C LEU A 207 0.97 1.11 8.37
N SER A 208 -0.21 0.66 8.81
CA SER A 208 -1.37 1.54 8.98
C SER A 208 -1.10 2.56 10.08
N VAL A 209 -1.35 3.84 9.82
CA VAL A 209 -1.20 4.90 10.82
C VAL A 209 -2.16 4.65 11.97
N GLU A 210 -3.45 4.51 11.64
CA GLU A 210 -4.49 4.38 12.65
C GLU A 210 -4.50 3.02 13.33
N ASP A 211 -4.27 1.92 12.61
CA ASP A 211 -4.42 0.58 13.21
C ASP A 211 -3.12 0.00 13.75
N SER A 212 -1.97 0.60 13.46
CA SER A 212 -0.68 0.05 13.86
C SER A 212 0.20 1.08 14.53
N LEU A 213 0.54 2.17 13.84
CA LEU A 213 1.56 3.10 14.31
C LEU A 213 1.08 3.92 15.52
N ARG A 214 -0.12 4.49 15.45
CA ARG A 214 -0.67 5.34 16.50
C ARG A 214 -0.95 4.58 17.81
N PRO A 215 -1.59 3.39 17.81
CA PRO A 215 -1.78 2.62 19.04
C PRO A 215 -0.46 2.17 19.66
N LYS A 216 0.52 1.74 18.83
CA LYS A 216 1.86 1.36 19.32
C LYS A 216 2.57 2.55 19.95
N PHE A 217 2.57 3.71 19.28
CA PHE A 217 3.23 4.89 19.81
C PHE A 217 2.62 5.29 21.16
N LYS A 218 1.29 5.36 21.27
CA LYS A 218 0.59 5.64 22.52
C LYS A 218 0.97 4.67 23.64
N TYR A 219 1.02 3.37 23.36
CA TYR A 219 1.41 2.38 24.36
C TYR A 219 2.87 2.54 24.78
N LEU A 220 3.78 2.72 23.82
CA LEU A 220 5.21 2.93 24.08
C LEU A 220 5.46 4.19 24.93
N THR A 221 4.67 5.25 24.77
CA THR A 221 4.85 6.50 25.53
C THR A 221 4.10 6.47 26.86
N ASN A 222 2.81 6.14 26.84
CA ASN A 222 1.92 6.33 27.98
C ASN A 222 2.07 5.22 29.01
N GLU A 223 2.27 3.98 28.56
CA GLU A 223 2.32 2.81 29.45
C GLU A 223 3.76 2.41 29.78
N LEU A 224 4.70 2.63 28.86
CA LEU A 224 6.08 2.16 29.01
C LEU A 224 7.09 3.27 29.35
N GLY A 225 6.63 4.51 29.55
CA GLY A 225 7.48 5.65 29.88
C GLY A 225 8.45 6.07 28.76
N GLY A 226 8.17 5.68 27.51
CA GLY A 226 8.96 6.07 26.35
C GLY A 226 8.69 7.49 25.85
N SER A 227 9.50 7.95 24.90
CA SER A 227 9.26 9.20 24.18
C SER A 227 9.43 9.00 22.67
N LYS A 228 9.24 10.08 21.89
CA LYS A 228 9.64 10.10 20.48
C LYS A 228 11.11 9.71 20.29
N ASP A 229 12.00 10.11 21.21
CA ASP A 229 13.44 9.84 21.11
C ASP A 229 13.74 8.35 21.25
N THR A 230 12.96 7.63 22.05
CA THR A 230 13.01 6.16 22.13
C THR A 230 12.75 5.55 20.75
N CYS A 231 11.75 6.06 20.03
CA CYS A 231 11.39 5.59 18.70
C CYS A 231 12.41 6.02 17.63
N VAL A 232 12.98 7.23 17.72
CA VAL A 232 14.05 7.69 16.80
C VAL A 232 15.32 6.87 17.00
N LYS A 233 15.71 6.59 18.25
CA LYS A 233 16.89 5.76 18.58
C LYS A 233 16.74 4.35 18.04
N TYR A 234 15.54 3.78 18.10
CA TYR A 234 15.25 2.43 17.61
C TYR A 234 13.89 2.32 16.90
N PRO A 235 13.80 2.70 15.60
CA PRO A 235 12.55 2.73 14.85
C PRO A 235 11.84 1.38 14.74
N ALA A 236 12.59 0.27 14.85
CA ALA A 236 12.05 -1.08 14.73
C ALA A 236 10.98 -1.42 15.78
N TYR A 237 10.82 -0.64 16.87
CA TYR A 237 9.67 -0.78 17.76
C TYR A 237 8.32 -0.67 17.04
N PHE A 238 8.21 0.17 16.01
CA PHE A 238 7.00 0.25 15.18
C PHE A 238 6.68 -1.05 14.44
N SER A 239 7.67 -1.89 14.18
CA SER A 239 7.48 -3.18 13.51
C SER A 239 7.11 -4.33 14.44
N LEU A 240 7.28 -4.17 15.75
CA LEU A 240 6.87 -5.17 16.72
C LEU A 240 5.34 -5.22 16.80
N SER A 241 4.77 -6.40 17.01
CA SER A 241 3.33 -6.55 17.19
C SER A 241 2.90 -6.01 18.56
N LEU A 242 1.89 -5.14 18.58
CA LEU A 242 1.38 -4.61 19.85
C LEU A 242 0.85 -5.73 20.74
N ASP A 243 0.00 -6.58 20.17
CA ASP A 243 -0.75 -7.61 20.92
C ASP A 243 0.02 -8.92 21.13
N GLN A 244 0.99 -9.23 20.26
CA GLN A 244 1.74 -10.49 20.33
C GLN A 244 3.12 -10.34 20.99
N ARG A 245 3.63 -9.10 21.07
CA ARG A 245 5.04 -8.85 21.43
C ARG A 245 5.19 -7.81 22.52
N ILE A 246 4.57 -6.63 22.35
CA ILE A 246 4.76 -5.49 23.25
C ILE A 246 3.96 -5.69 24.53
N ARG A 247 2.62 -5.75 24.42
CA ARG A 247 1.71 -5.93 25.57
C ARG A 247 2.07 -7.17 26.39
N PRO A 248 2.22 -8.38 25.80
CA PRO A 248 2.49 -9.57 26.61
C PRO A 248 3.75 -9.46 27.45
N ARG A 249 4.81 -8.79 26.98
CA ARG A 249 6.04 -8.64 27.77
C ARG A 249 5.88 -7.65 28.92
N HIS A 250 5.17 -6.56 28.68
CA HIS A 250 4.91 -5.57 29.71
C HIS A 250 4.03 -6.18 30.80
N THR A 251 2.86 -6.67 30.41
CA THR A 251 1.82 -7.14 31.32
C THR A 251 2.18 -8.45 32.03
N PHE A 252 3.03 -9.28 31.42
CA PHE A 252 3.58 -10.45 32.11
C PHE A 252 4.49 -10.05 33.28
N LEU A 253 5.32 -9.02 33.13
CA LEU A 253 6.14 -8.53 34.23
C LEU A 253 5.29 -7.78 35.28
N GLU A 254 4.27 -7.05 34.86
CA GLU A 254 3.31 -6.41 35.78
C GLU A 254 2.62 -7.44 36.68
N GLN A 255 2.22 -8.60 36.14
CA GLN A 255 1.59 -9.67 36.93
C GLN A 255 2.45 -10.15 38.12
N PHE A 256 3.77 -9.98 38.05
CA PHE A 256 4.70 -10.37 39.12
C PHE A 256 5.31 -9.17 39.85
N ASP A 257 4.80 -7.95 39.64
CA ASP A 257 5.37 -6.71 40.18
C ASP A 257 6.85 -6.51 39.78
N LEU A 258 7.24 -7.03 38.61
CA LEU A 258 8.59 -6.96 38.05
C LEU A 258 8.73 -5.97 36.90
N ALA A 259 7.67 -5.25 36.53
CA ALA A 259 7.69 -4.25 35.46
C ALA A 259 8.30 -2.94 35.95
N PRO A 260 9.50 -2.55 35.49
CA PRO A 260 10.11 -1.28 35.90
C PRO A 260 9.43 -0.11 35.19
N ASP A 261 9.40 1.07 35.83
CA ASP A 261 8.94 2.33 35.23
C ASP A 261 10.10 3.36 35.26
N PRO A 262 10.64 3.81 34.10
CA PRO A 262 10.21 3.47 32.74
C PRO A 262 10.60 2.04 32.35
N PHE A 263 9.78 1.44 31.47
CA PHE A 263 9.98 0.06 31.04
C PHE A 263 11.25 -0.10 30.19
N PRO A 264 12.09 -1.13 30.43
CA PRO A 264 13.30 -1.36 29.65
C PRO A 264 12.99 -1.81 28.21
N MET A 265 12.82 -0.85 27.29
CA MET A 265 12.42 -1.06 25.88
C MET A 265 13.24 -2.12 25.10
N LYS A 266 14.50 -2.35 25.49
CA LYS A 266 15.33 -3.40 24.91
C LYS A 266 14.72 -4.80 25.09
N LEU A 267 13.97 -5.04 26.17
CA LEU A 267 13.27 -6.30 26.43
C LEU A 267 12.23 -6.64 25.36
N LEU A 268 11.68 -5.64 24.66
CA LEU A 268 10.70 -5.85 23.59
C LEU A 268 11.31 -6.53 22.35
N SER A 269 12.62 -6.35 22.14
CA SER A 269 13.32 -6.77 20.93
C SER A 269 14.05 -8.10 21.04
N VAL A 270 14.37 -8.57 22.25
CA VAL A 270 15.07 -9.85 22.47
C VAL A 270 14.14 -11.04 22.28
N LYS A 271 14.68 -12.23 21.98
CA LYS A 271 13.87 -13.45 21.81
C LYS A 271 13.10 -13.79 23.09
N ASP A 272 12.08 -14.63 22.97
CA ASP A 272 11.21 -14.94 24.11
C ASP A 272 12.01 -15.66 25.21
N GLU A 273 12.97 -16.50 24.84
CA GLU A 273 13.90 -17.19 25.75
C GLU A 273 14.79 -16.21 26.52
N ASP A 274 15.37 -15.23 25.82
CA ASP A 274 16.20 -14.19 26.45
C ASP A 274 15.37 -13.28 27.38
N PHE A 275 14.12 -13.02 27.01
CA PHE A 275 13.20 -12.21 27.79
C PHE A 275 12.87 -12.89 29.12
N VAL A 276 12.47 -14.17 29.10
CA VAL A 276 12.08 -14.90 30.33
C VAL A 276 13.28 -15.14 31.25
N VAL A 277 14.47 -15.39 30.71
CA VAL A 277 15.69 -15.50 31.52
C VAL A 277 15.95 -14.22 32.31
N ARG A 278 15.80 -13.05 31.67
CA ARG A 278 15.95 -11.75 32.34
C ARG A 278 14.84 -11.46 33.34
N ALA A 279 13.66 -12.02 33.12
CA ALA A 279 12.53 -11.96 34.05
C ALA A 279 12.65 -12.96 35.22
N SER A 280 13.68 -13.82 35.22
CA SER A 280 13.79 -14.98 36.13
C SER A 280 12.54 -15.88 36.09
N LYS A 281 12.01 -16.09 34.88
CA LYS A 281 10.86 -16.95 34.58
C LYS A 281 11.22 -18.03 33.56
N SER A 282 10.36 -19.04 33.45
CA SER A 282 10.46 -20.07 32.43
C SER A 282 9.74 -19.68 31.14
N ILE A 283 10.18 -20.28 30.03
CA ILE A 283 9.50 -20.10 28.75
C ILE A 283 8.07 -20.65 28.76
N ALA A 284 7.84 -21.76 29.46
CA ALA A 284 6.53 -22.39 29.58
C ALA A 284 5.51 -21.48 30.30
N GLU A 285 5.92 -20.78 31.35
CA GLU A 285 5.06 -19.79 32.03
C GLU A 285 4.66 -18.66 31.09
N PHE A 286 5.60 -18.16 30.29
CA PHE A 286 5.33 -17.06 29.37
C PHE A 286 4.48 -17.49 28.16
N GLU A 287 4.66 -18.71 27.67
CA GLU A 287 3.83 -19.28 26.61
C GLU A 287 2.39 -19.49 27.09
N ALA A 288 2.19 -20.08 28.27
CA ALA A 288 0.86 -20.23 28.88
C ALA A 288 0.17 -18.87 29.08
N TYR A 289 0.92 -17.87 29.56
CA TYR A 289 0.43 -16.51 29.68
C TYR A 289 0.00 -15.92 28.33
N LYS A 290 0.79 -16.12 27.28
CA LYS A 290 0.45 -15.63 25.93
C LYS A 290 -0.80 -16.32 25.39
N GLU A 291 -0.96 -17.62 25.59
CA GLU A 291 -2.16 -18.35 25.16
C GLU A 291 -3.44 -17.76 25.75
N GLU A 292 -3.39 -17.31 27.01
CA GLU A 292 -4.52 -16.67 27.69
C GLU A 292 -4.72 -15.21 27.24
N MET A 293 -3.65 -14.41 27.25
CA MET A 293 -3.77 -12.95 27.17
C MET A 293 -3.76 -12.38 25.75
N VAL A 294 -3.08 -13.03 24.82
CA VAL A 294 -2.98 -12.54 23.44
C VAL A 294 -4.36 -12.44 22.75
N PRO A 295 -5.26 -13.43 22.86
CA PRO A 295 -6.62 -13.30 22.32
C PRO A 295 -7.39 -12.11 22.91
N ILE A 296 -7.19 -11.82 24.20
CA ILE A 296 -7.82 -10.69 24.88
C ILE A 296 -7.30 -9.37 24.32
N PHE A 297 -5.99 -9.22 24.17
CA PHE A 297 -5.40 -8.01 23.57
C PHE A 297 -5.87 -7.80 22.12
N ALA A 298 -5.90 -8.87 21.33
CA ALA A 298 -6.40 -8.80 19.96
C ALA A 298 -7.88 -8.38 19.91
N ALA A 299 -8.71 -8.90 20.81
CA ALA A 299 -10.12 -8.52 20.91
C ALA A 299 -10.30 -7.05 21.36
N GLN A 300 -9.47 -6.55 22.28
CA GLN A 300 -9.45 -5.14 22.69
C GLN A 300 -9.09 -4.24 21.51
N THR A 301 -8.00 -4.53 20.81
CA THR A 301 -7.55 -3.78 19.63
C THR A 301 -8.62 -3.78 18.52
N ALA A 302 -9.26 -4.93 18.27
CA ALA A 302 -10.35 -5.04 17.30
C ALA A 302 -11.56 -4.19 17.71
N ARG A 303 -11.94 -4.20 18.99
CA ARG A 303 -13.04 -3.39 19.51
C ARG A 303 -12.76 -1.89 19.36
N GLU A 304 -11.56 -1.44 19.71
CA GLU A 304 -11.14 -0.04 19.56
C GLU A 304 -11.14 0.39 18.09
N LYS A 305 -10.71 -0.49 17.18
CA LYS A 305 -10.81 -0.25 15.74
C LYS A 305 -12.27 -0.06 15.30
N THR A 306 -13.16 -0.98 15.65
CA THR A 306 -14.58 -0.87 15.30
C THR A 306 -15.22 0.41 15.83
N LEU A 307 -14.93 0.79 17.08
CA LEU A 307 -15.44 2.02 17.68
C LEU A 307 -14.99 3.27 16.91
N ARG A 308 -13.72 3.32 16.48
CA ARG A 308 -13.19 4.42 15.68
C ARG A 308 -13.83 4.49 14.29
N GLU A 309 -14.00 3.35 13.63
CA GLU A 309 -14.66 3.29 12.31
C GLU A 309 -16.11 3.77 12.38
N VAL A 310 -16.85 3.39 13.43
CA VAL A 310 -18.22 3.87 13.67
C VAL A 310 -18.25 5.38 13.90
N SER A 311 -17.32 5.88 14.72
CA SER A 311 -17.18 7.32 14.99
C SER A 311 -16.93 8.12 13.71
N ASN A 312 -15.96 7.68 12.91
CA ASN A 312 -15.59 8.33 11.65
C ASN A 312 -16.75 8.31 10.64
N SER A 313 -17.48 7.21 10.54
CA SER A 313 -18.67 7.09 9.67
C SER A 313 -19.78 8.06 10.10
N ALA A 314 -20.05 8.16 11.40
CA ALA A 314 -21.03 9.09 11.94
C ALA A 314 -20.65 10.56 11.66
N GLU A 315 -19.36 10.90 11.79
CA GLU A 315 -18.84 12.23 11.50
C GLU A 315 -18.96 12.58 10.00
N GLN A 316 -18.62 11.64 9.11
CA GLN A 316 -18.80 11.82 7.67
C GLN A 316 -20.26 12.04 7.28
N GLN A 317 -21.19 11.29 7.89
CA GLN A 317 -22.62 11.49 7.68
C GLN A 317 -23.08 12.87 8.15
N ARG A 318 -22.61 13.33 9.32
CA ARG A 318 -22.90 14.69 9.82
C ARG A 318 -22.39 15.76 8.86
N MET A 319 -21.15 15.65 8.38
CA MET A 319 -20.60 16.60 7.40
C MET A 319 -21.39 16.62 6.08
N LEU A 320 -21.85 15.46 5.61
CA LEU A 320 -22.66 15.36 4.40
C LEU A 320 -24.02 16.04 4.58
N LEU A 321 -24.68 15.81 5.73
CA LEU A 321 -25.96 16.46 6.05
C LEU A 321 -25.80 17.98 6.13
N GLU A 322 -24.71 18.47 6.74
CA GLU A 322 -24.46 19.91 6.82
C GLU A 322 -24.19 20.53 5.46
N ARG A 323 -23.43 19.85 4.57
CA ARG A 323 -23.25 20.31 3.18
C ARG A 323 -24.57 20.41 2.43
N LYS A 324 -25.43 19.38 2.54
CA LYS A 324 -26.77 19.40 1.91
C LYS A 324 -27.64 20.53 2.45
N ARG A 325 -27.57 20.79 3.76
CA ARG A 325 -28.29 21.89 4.40
C ARG A 325 -27.82 23.25 3.88
N ILE A 326 -26.51 23.48 3.78
CA ILE A 326 -25.94 24.71 3.21
C ILE A 326 -26.36 24.90 1.75
N GLU A 327 -26.29 23.83 0.96
CA GLU A 327 -26.70 23.86 -0.45
C GLU A 327 -28.19 24.18 -0.61
N PHE A 328 -29.06 23.59 0.21
CA PHE A 328 -30.50 23.88 0.22
C PHE A 328 -30.80 25.34 0.59
N ILE A 329 -30.10 25.90 1.57
CA ILE A 329 -30.23 27.32 1.94
C ILE A 329 -29.82 28.20 0.76
N ARG A 330 -28.71 27.88 0.09
CA ARG A 330 -28.21 28.62 -1.08
C ARG A 330 -29.23 28.61 -2.23
N THR A 331 -29.75 27.45 -2.60
CA THR A 331 -30.73 27.34 -3.71
C THR A 331 -32.03 28.08 -3.39
N THR A 332 -32.52 27.99 -2.16
CA THR A 332 -33.71 28.73 -1.70
C THR A 332 -33.48 30.24 -1.75
N HIS A 333 -32.28 30.70 -1.36
CA HIS A 333 -31.89 32.11 -1.47
C HIS A 333 -31.85 32.58 -2.94
N GLU A 334 -31.26 31.80 -3.84
CA GLU A 334 -31.22 32.11 -5.27
C GLU A 334 -32.62 32.15 -5.92
N GLU A 335 -33.53 31.28 -5.49
CA GLU A 335 -34.93 31.32 -5.94
C GLU A 335 -35.68 32.56 -5.43
N THR A 336 -35.47 32.93 -4.16
CA THR A 336 -36.11 34.12 -3.58
C THR A 336 -35.60 35.42 -4.23
N VAL A 337 -34.31 35.51 -4.52
CA VAL A 337 -33.73 36.63 -5.29
C VAL A 337 -34.34 36.68 -6.69
N ARG A 338 -34.38 35.56 -7.44
CA ARG A 338 -35.01 35.52 -8.77
C ARG A 338 -36.48 35.95 -8.76
N LYS A 339 -37.26 35.52 -7.76
CA LYS A 339 -38.67 35.94 -7.59
C LYS A 339 -38.80 37.45 -7.32
N ARG A 340 -37.89 38.03 -6.52
CA ARG A 340 -37.84 39.49 -6.27
C ARG A 340 -37.51 40.26 -7.54
N GLU A 341 -36.44 39.88 -8.25
CA GLU A 341 -36.04 40.51 -9.51
C GLU A 341 -37.15 40.46 -10.57
N TYR A 342 -37.83 39.31 -10.70
CA TYR A 342 -38.99 39.18 -11.58
C TYR A 342 -40.11 40.15 -11.19
N SER A 343 -40.43 40.23 -9.90
CA SER A 343 -41.48 41.14 -9.38
C SER A 343 -41.13 42.61 -9.63
N GLU A 344 -39.87 43.00 -9.46
CA GLU A 344 -39.38 44.36 -9.78
C GLU A 344 -39.48 44.68 -11.27
N ARG A 345 -39.13 43.74 -12.15
CA ARG A 345 -39.29 43.89 -13.61
C ARG A 345 -40.76 44.11 -13.99
N VAL A 346 -41.67 43.34 -13.40
CA VAL A 346 -43.12 43.49 -13.60
C VAL A 346 -43.60 44.86 -13.11
N ALA A 347 -43.13 45.32 -11.95
CA ALA A 347 -43.48 46.63 -11.41
C ALA A 347 -43.00 47.79 -12.33
N LYS A 348 -41.74 47.75 -12.79
CA LYS A 348 -41.19 48.72 -13.74
C LYS A 348 -41.98 48.73 -15.06
N ALA A 349 -42.31 47.57 -15.62
CA ALA A 349 -43.12 47.47 -16.83
C ALA A 349 -44.52 48.10 -16.67
N ARG A 350 -45.19 47.85 -15.53
CA ARG A 350 -46.48 48.47 -15.19
C ARG A 350 -46.38 49.99 -15.07
N GLN A 351 -45.31 50.50 -14.46
CA GLN A 351 -45.08 51.95 -14.34
C GLN A 351 -44.85 52.61 -15.71
N SER A 352 -44.03 52.01 -16.57
CA SER A 352 -43.80 52.48 -17.94
C SER A 352 -45.10 52.51 -18.77
N LEU A 353 -45.94 51.47 -18.65
CA LEU A 353 -47.25 51.43 -19.30
C LEU A 353 -48.20 52.55 -18.83
N ARG A 354 -48.18 52.87 -17.52
CA ARG A 354 -48.96 54.01 -16.99
C ARG A 354 -48.49 55.34 -17.56
N LEU A 355 -47.18 55.57 -17.65
CA LEU A 355 -46.60 56.79 -18.23
C LEU A 355 -46.94 56.94 -19.72
N LEU A 356 -46.97 55.85 -20.48
CA LEU A 356 -47.39 55.84 -21.89
C LEU A 356 -48.88 56.18 -22.05
N LYS A 357 -49.75 55.63 -21.19
CA LYS A 357 -51.19 55.97 -21.18
C LYS A 357 -51.47 57.42 -20.76
N GLY A 358 -50.69 57.96 -19.82
CA GLY A 358 -50.77 59.38 -19.44
C GLY A 358 -50.36 60.32 -20.58
N ARG A 359 -49.33 59.96 -21.37
CA ARG A 359 -48.92 60.74 -22.54
C ARG A 359 -49.92 60.71 -23.70
N SER A 360 -50.72 59.64 -23.84
CA SER A 360 -51.81 59.59 -24.83
C SER A 360 -53.01 60.47 -24.48
N GLN A 361 -53.19 60.85 -23.21
CA GLN A 361 -54.28 61.73 -22.78
C GLN A 361 -53.92 63.23 -22.90
N HIS A 362 -52.64 63.59 -23.03
CA HIS A 362 -52.18 64.96 -23.27
C HIS A 362 -51.96 65.31 -24.75
N ARG A 363 -52.17 64.37 -25.68
CA ARG A 363 -52.20 64.67 -27.13
C ARG A 363 -53.62 64.82 -27.69
N SER A 364 -54.61 64.81 -26.81
CA SER A 364 -56.03 64.91 -27.13
C SER A 364 -56.73 65.87 -26.17
N ARG A 365 -56.18 67.08 -25.98
CA ARG A 365 -56.89 68.34 -25.70
C ARG A 365 -55.91 69.48 -25.46
#